data_AF-A0A0R2MXL4-F1
#
_entry.id   AF-A0A0R2MXL4-F1
#
_cell.length_a   1.000
_cell.length_b   1.000
_cell.length_c   1.000
_cell.angle_alpha   90.00
_cell.angle_beta   90.00
_cell.angle_gamma   90.00
#
_symmetry.space_group_name_H-M   'P 1'
#
loop_
_entity.id
_entity.type
_entity.pdbx_description
1 polymer ?
#
loop_
_entity_poly.entity_id
_entity_poly.type
_entity_poly.pdbx_seq_one_letter_code
_entity_poly.pdbx_strand_id
1 'polypeptide(L)'
;MITAALIAAGIGVTTSHPATPAQAASAPVTQQAAPAMTPQRFVGQIVYVPGYGVNLMQSPGPNATWTGKKLAHGTTWQVYGYSDVAGQRYYNVGASQWVSGQYLKDKASLPTTPTNGVATITYVAGYGIAVFKGPSSTSGVTGKTLKTGTSWKVSGSQTVNGKTWYHLGGDQWIDGQHIVVSGLKYRGNVRLNVSMIKQRPELPNGCEITAVTMMVNYAGNPVSKMTLAAEMPRHPSNPNLGYIGNPAGYGITIFPPALMNLVTKYTGNAKNLTGLGLDALYYQLDQGHPVVTWNTLHGFPYHALTVSGYDANNIYYNDCWTGYKTSMTKGQFLNNWNTQARRAISY
;
A
#
# COMPACT_ATOMS: atom_id res chain seq x y z
N MET A 1 93.87 -77.28 1.62
CA MET A 1 93.89 -75.93 1.01
C MET A 1 92.83 -75.88 -0.07
N ILE A 2 92.05 -74.81 -0.11
CA ILE A 2 91.34 -74.25 -1.28
C ILE A 2 90.25 -75.17 -1.89
N THR A 3 89.02 -75.02 -1.40
CA THR A 3 87.84 -74.34 -2.01
C THR A 3 87.16 -75.09 -3.15
N ALA A 4 85.85 -75.29 -2.94
CA ALA A 4 84.96 -76.08 -3.77
C ALA A 4 83.98 -75.21 -4.57
N ALA A 5 83.86 -75.58 -5.84
CA ALA A 5 82.67 -75.78 -6.68
C ALA A 5 81.57 -74.71 -6.82
N LEU A 6 81.28 -74.48 -8.11
CA LEU A 6 80.17 -73.79 -8.76
C LEU A 6 78.76 -74.20 -8.25
N ILE A 7 77.77 -73.33 -8.48
CA ILE A 7 76.57 -73.61 -9.31
C ILE A 7 75.85 -72.27 -9.64
N ALA A 8 75.21 -72.26 -10.81
CA ALA A 8 74.46 -71.18 -11.44
C ALA A 8 73.19 -70.72 -10.69
N ALA A 9 72.80 -69.46 -10.91
CA ALA A 9 71.44 -69.04 -11.27
C ALA A 9 71.43 -67.55 -11.60
N GLY A 10 70.79 -67.18 -12.71
CA GLY A 10 70.70 -65.81 -13.22
C GLY A 10 69.69 -64.95 -12.50
N ILE A 11 69.76 -63.63 -12.70
CA ILE A 11 68.70 -62.69 -12.32
C ILE A 11 68.67 -61.54 -13.33
N GLY A 12 67.45 -61.21 -13.78
CA GLY A 12 67.14 -60.23 -14.81
C GLY A 12 67.36 -58.77 -14.40
N VAL A 13 67.56 -57.96 -15.43
CA VAL A 13 67.72 -56.51 -15.40
C VAL A 13 66.36 -55.86 -15.56
N THR A 14 66.00 -54.86 -14.74
CA THR A 14 65.24 -53.69 -15.18
C THR A 14 65.57 -52.47 -14.33
N THR A 15 65.71 -51.34 -15.02
CA THR A 15 66.21 -50.04 -14.55
C THR A 15 65.11 -49.17 -13.93
N SER A 16 65.48 -48.46 -12.87
CA SER A 16 64.69 -47.53 -12.05
C SER A 16 64.30 -46.23 -12.73
N HIS A 17 63.11 -45.68 -12.43
CA HIS A 17 62.74 -44.25 -12.50
C HIS A 17 61.77 -43.91 -11.31
N PRO A 18 61.69 -42.63 -10.88
CA PRO A 18 61.65 -42.25 -9.45
C PRO A 18 60.25 -42.24 -8.79
N ALA A 19 60.27 -42.35 -7.46
CA ALA A 19 59.08 -42.43 -6.60
C ALA A 19 58.37 -41.08 -6.42
N THR A 20 57.05 -41.08 -6.63
CA THR A 20 56.13 -39.98 -6.28
C THR A 20 55.54 -40.25 -4.89
N PRO A 21 55.39 -39.25 -3.99
CA PRO A 21 54.86 -39.45 -2.64
C PRO A 21 53.37 -39.85 -2.68
N ALA A 22 53.00 -40.81 -1.83
CA ALA A 22 51.63 -41.26 -1.66
C ALA A 22 50.70 -40.10 -1.24
N GLN A 23 49.66 -39.86 -2.04
CA GLN A 23 48.53 -39.01 -1.67
C GLN A 23 47.77 -39.67 -0.52
N ALA A 24 47.70 -38.97 0.61
CA ALA A 24 46.84 -39.34 1.73
C ALA A 24 45.38 -39.43 1.25
N ALA A 25 44.74 -40.56 1.49
CA ALA A 25 43.31 -40.75 1.22
C ALA A 25 42.50 -39.73 2.02
N SER A 26 41.72 -38.90 1.33
CA SER A 26 40.75 -37.99 1.94
C SER A 26 39.66 -38.82 2.64
N ALA A 27 39.46 -38.57 3.94
CA ALA A 27 38.36 -39.13 4.70
C ALA A 27 36.99 -38.82 4.04
N PRO A 28 35.99 -39.71 4.17
CA PRO A 28 34.67 -39.46 3.59
C PRO A 28 34.02 -38.26 4.30
N VAL A 29 33.57 -37.29 3.50
CA VAL A 29 32.71 -36.21 3.98
C VAL A 29 31.42 -36.84 4.48
N THR A 30 31.19 -36.82 5.79
CA THR A 30 29.92 -37.21 6.39
C THR A 30 28.83 -36.29 5.86
N GLN A 31 27.92 -36.85 5.06
CA GLN A 31 26.70 -36.16 4.65
C GLN A 31 25.86 -35.96 5.91
N GLN A 32 25.85 -34.73 6.43
CA GLN A 32 25.10 -34.36 7.64
C GLN A 32 23.63 -34.78 7.45
N ALA A 33 23.15 -35.67 8.32
CA ALA A 33 21.79 -36.15 8.29
C ALA A 33 20.81 -34.96 8.23
N ALA A 34 19.76 -35.08 7.40
CA ALA A 34 18.73 -34.05 7.34
C ALA A 34 18.24 -33.74 8.76
N PRO A 35 18.23 -32.46 9.18
CA PRO A 35 17.86 -32.11 10.55
C PRO A 35 16.45 -32.63 10.85
N ALA A 36 16.28 -33.22 12.04
CA ALA A 36 15.00 -33.75 12.48
C ALA A 36 13.95 -32.62 12.43
N MET A 37 13.02 -32.74 11.48
CA MET A 37 11.96 -31.77 11.23
C MET A 37 10.65 -32.37 11.69
N THR A 38 9.90 -31.64 12.51
CA THR A 38 8.50 -31.95 12.80
C THR A 38 7.63 -31.40 11.68
N PRO A 39 6.84 -32.23 10.97
CA PRO A 39 5.97 -31.77 9.89
C PRO A 39 4.93 -30.76 10.39
N GLN A 40 4.79 -29.66 9.66
CA GLN A 40 3.78 -28.64 9.90
C GLN A 40 3.57 -27.85 8.61
N ARG A 41 2.35 -27.89 8.06
CA ARG A 41 2.03 -27.27 6.78
C ARG A 41 1.17 -26.02 6.98
N PHE A 42 1.70 -24.87 6.58
CA PHE A 42 0.97 -23.62 6.49
C PHE A 42 1.68 -22.65 5.53
N VAL A 43 1.06 -21.52 5.22
CA VAL A 43 1.70 -20.44 4.48
C VAL A 43 2.19 -19.39 5.48
N GLY A 44 3.50 -19.27 5.61
CA GLY A 44 4.12 -18.26 6.47
C GLY A 44 4.32 -16.94 5.75
N GLN A 45 4.25 -15.81 6.48
CA GLN A 45 4.73 -14.51 6.00
C GLN A 45 5.95 -14.06 6.80
N ILE A 46 6.92 -13.45 6.13
CA ILE A 46 8.07 -12.81 6.78
C ILE A 46 7.66 -11.46 7.40
N VAL A 47 7.63 -11.43 8.73
CA VAL A 47 7.44 -10.24 9.57
C VAL A 47 8.82 -9.78 10.06
N TYR A 48 9.32 -8.70 9.48
CA TYR A 48 10.63 -8.09 9.76
C TYR A 48 10.54 -6.57 9.49
N VAL A 49 11.67 -5.90 9.29
CA VAL A 49 11.71 -4.47 8.96
C VAL A 49 11.42 -4.25 7.46
N PRO A 50 10.48 -3.35 7.10
CA PRO A 50 10.24 -2.92 5.72
C PRO A 50 11.52 -2.49 4.99
N GLY A 51 11.68 -2.92 3.74
CA GLY A 51 12.89 -2.68 2.94
C GLY A 51 14.05 -3.65 3.21
N TYR A 52 13.92 -4.51 4.23
CA TYR A 52 14.90 -5.53 4.57
C TYR A 52 14.35 -6.95 4.37
N GLY A 53 15.18 -7.95 4.66
CA GLY A 53 14.81 -9.36 4.60
C GLY A 53 15.62 -10.21 5.57
N VAL A 54 15.10 -11.40 5.85
CA VAL A 54 15.67 -12.37 6.79
C VAL A 54 16.55 -13.35 6.01
N ASN A 55 17.70 -13.69 6.56
CA ASN A 55 18.61 -14.66 5.94
C ASN A 55 17.96 -16.04 5.81
N LEU A 56 18.08 -16.62 4.62
CA LEU A 56 17.71 -18.00 4.35
C LEU A 56 18.91 -18.90 4.62
N MET A 57 18.78 -19.85 5.54
CA MET A 57 19.87 -20.66 6.08
C MET A 57 19.83 -22.08 5.51
N GLN A 58 20.98 -22.73 5.39
CA GLN A 58 21.10 -24.10 4.85
C GLN A 58 20.62 -25.18 5.84
N SER A 59 20.57 -24.85 7.13
CA SER A 59 20.15 -25.72 8.23
C SER A 59 19.49 -24.88 9.34
N PRO A 60 18.76 -25.50 10.30
CA PRO A 60 18.25 -24.78 11.47
C PRO A 60 19.36 -24.59 12.52
N GLY A 61 19.29 -23.49 13.27
CA GLY A 61 20.17 -23.24 14.41
C GLY A 61 21.17 -22.09 14.23
N PRO A 62 21.91 -21.74 15.30
CA PRO A 62 22.79 -20.58 15.34
C PRO A 62 24.06 -20.73 14.49
N ASN A 63 24.52 -21.96 14.25
CA ASN A 63 25.72 -22.26 13.47
C ASN A 63 25.42 -22.56 12.00
N ALA A 64 24.21 -22.24 11.53
CA ALA A 64 23.79 -22.54 10.18
C ALA A 64 24.46 -21.62 9.14
N THR A 65 24.84 -22.19 8.00
CA THR A 65 25.44 -21.44 6.89
C THR A 65 24.37 -20.67 6.13
N TRP A 66 24.64 -19.41 5.81
CA TRP A 66 23.76 -18.59 4.98
C TRP A 66 23.78 -19.06 3.52
N THR A 67 22.62 -19.14 2.88
CA THR A 67 22.49 -19.55 1.46
C THR A 67 22.92 -18.47 0.45
N GLY A 68 23.22 -17.25 0.90
CA GLY A 68 23.37 -16.08 0.04
C GLY A 68 22.05 -15.40 -0.35
N LYS A 69 20.90 -15.94 0.07
CA LYS A 69 19.57 -15.38 -0.23
C LYS A 69 18.88 -14.81 1.01
N LYS A 70 18.05 -13.78 0.82
CA LYS A 70 17.18 -13.22 1.85
C LYS A 70 15.72 -13.37 1.45
N LEU A 71 14.88 -13.64 2.44
CA LEU A 71 13.43 -13.58 2.30
C LEU A 71 12.97 -12.17 2.71
N ALA A 72 12.54 -11.37 1.75
CA ALA A 72 12.13 -9.99 2.00
C ALA A 72 10.90 -9.92 2.93
N HIS A 73 10.81 -8.85 3.72
CA HIS A 73 9.62 -8.56 4.52
C HIS A 73 8.34 -8.60 3.66
N GLY A 74 7.28 -9.20 4.19
CA GLY A 74 5.97 -9.31 3.54
C GLY A 74 5.87 -10.47 2.54
N THR A 75 6.97 -11.13 2.16
CA THR A 75 6.93 -12.31 1.28
C THR A 75 6.33 -13.51 1.99
N THR A 76 5.62 -14.35 1.25
CA THR A 76 4.95 -15.55 1.76
C THR A 76 5.63 -16.81 1.25
N TRP A 77 5.73 -17.82 2.12
CA TRP A 77 6.44 -19.06 1.85
C TRP A 77 5.66 -20.26 2.35
N GLN A 78 5.60 -21.33 1.55
CA GLN A 78 5.07 -22.60 2.02
C GLN A 78 6.00 -23.14 3.10
N VAL A 79 5.44 -23.41 4.28
CA VAL A 79 6.15 -24.10 5.36
C VAL A 79 5.88 -25.60 5.25
N TYR A 80 6.94 -26.38 5.41
CA TYR A 80 6.94 -27.84 5.32
C TYR A 80 6.98 -28.48 6.71
N GLY A 81 7.59 -27.79 7.66
CA GLY A 81 7.71 -28.18 9.06
C GLY A 81 8.62 -27.25 9.82
N TYR A 82 8.96 -27.63 11.05
CA TYR A 82 9.85 -26.87 11.91
C TYR A 82 10.88 -27.76 12.60
N SER A 83 11.92 -27.13 13.13
CA SER A 83 12.90 -27.75 14.02
C SER A 83 13.23 -26.76 15.12
N ASP A 84 13.25 -27.24 16.36
CA ASP A 84 13.60 -26.44 17.54
C ASP A 84 15.07 -26.73 17.89
N VAL A 85 15.93 -25.73 17.72
CA VAL A 85 17.39 -25.85 17.93
C VAL A 85 17.84 -24.74 18.88
N ALA A 86 18.54 -25.11 19.95
CA ALA A 86 19.00 -24.18 20.99
C ALA A 86 17.86 -23.28 21.55
N GLY A 87 16.66 -23.85 21.73
CA GLY A 87 15.49 -23.15 22.25
C GLY A 87 14.82 -22.18 21.26
N GLN A 88 15.28 -22.13 20.00
CA GLN A 88 14.72 -21.29 18.95
C GLN A 88 14.07 -22.15 17.87
N ARG A 89 12.87 -21.75 17.44
CA ARG A 89 12.17 -22.42 16.34
C ARG A 89 12.68 -21.92 14.98
N TYR A 90 12.91 -22.84 14.06
CA TYR A 90 13.21 -22.56 12.66
C TYR A 90 12.21 -23.30 11.76
N TYR A 91 11.70 -22.62 10.74
CA TYR A 91 10.76 -23.20 9.78
C TYR A 91 11.48 -23.59 8.50
N ASN A 92 11.14 -24.78 7.97
CA ASN A 92 11.59 -25.24 6.68
C ASN A 92 10.68 -24.69 5.57
N VAL A 93 11.28 -24.03 4.59
CA VAL A 93 10.57 -23.45 3.43
C VAL A 93 10.90 -24.14 2.10
N GLY A 94 11.56 -25.31 2.18
CA GLY A 94 11.91 -26.17 1.05
C GLY A 94 13.32 -26.74 1.14
N ALA A 95 13.51 -28.03 0.86
CA ALA A 95 14.81 -28.71 0.87
C ALA A 95 15.68 -28.30 2.08
N SER A 96 16.92 -27.90 1.86
CA SER A 96 17.85 -27.37 2.88
C SER A 96 17.70 -25.85 3.04
N GLN A 97 16.48 -25.33 3.20
CA GLN A 97 16.22 -23.91 3.36
C GLN A 97 15.38 -23.64 4.61
N TRP A 98 15.97 -22.88 5.53
CA TRP A 98 15.44 -22.64 6.87
C TRP A 98 15.42 -21.16 7.18
N VAL A 99 14.39 -20.72 7.90
CA VAL A 99 14.24 -19.34 8.36
C VAL A 99 13.85 -19.33 9.83
N SER A 100 14.34 -18.35 10.57
CA SER A 100 14.02 -18.24 12.00
C SER A 100 12.53 -17.93 12.20
N GLY A 101 11.86 -18.73 13.04
CA GLY A 101 10.44 -18.59 13.39
C GLY A 101 10.11 -17.33 14.20
N GLN A 102 11.12 -16.60 14.67
CA GLN A 102 10.93 -15.26 15.20
C GLN A 102 10.34 -14.31 14.13
N TYR A 103 10.70 -14.51 12.86
CA TYR A 103 10.31 -13.63 11.75
C TYR A 103 9.34 -14.26 10.76
N LEU A 104 9.09 -15.57 10.80
CA LEU A 104 8.07 -16.20 9.97
C LEU A 104 6.84 -16.49 10.84
N LYS A 105 5.72 -15.85 10.52
CA LYS A 105 4.43 -16.04 11.22
C LYS A 105 3.43 -16.71 10.29
N ASP A 106 2.53 -17.51 10.84
CA ASP A 106 1.42 -18.05 10.07
C ASP A 106 0.60 -16.88 9.52
N LYS A 107 0.47 -16.79 8.20
CA LYS A 107 -0.27 -15.74 7.52
C LYS A 107 -1.70 -15.66 8.03
N ALA A 108 -2.33 -16.80 8.34
CA ALA A 108 -3.68 -16.84 8.88
C ALA A 108 -3.78 -16.28 10.30
N SER A 109 -2.65 -16.20 11.02
CA SER A 109 -2.56 -15.70 12.40
C SER A 109 -2.10 -14.25 12.50
N LEU A 110 -1.78 -13.60 11.38
CA LEU A 110 -1.33 -12.23 11.40
C LEU A 110 -2.42 -11.30 11.94
N PRO A 111 -2.09 -10.30 12.77
CA PRO A 111 -3.08 -9.43 13.37
C PRO A 111 -3.83 -8.67 12.27
N THR A 112 -5.10 -8.99 12.10
CA THR A 112 -6.04 -8.11 11.39
C THR A 112 -6.74 -7.28 12.45
N THR A 113 -6.82 -5.97 12.24
CA THR A 113 -7.68 -5.13 13.08
C THR A 113 -9.12 -5.42 12.65
N PRO A 114 -9.98 -5.97 13.53
CA PRO A 114 -11.37 -6.24 13.18
C PRO A 114 -12.01 -4.94 12.68
N THR A 115 -12.56 -5.00 11.47
CA THR A 115 -13.08 -3.83 10.78
C THR A 115 -14.43 -4.22 10.21
N ASN A 116 -15.51 -3.66 10.73
CA ASN A 116 -16.84 -3.88 10.16
C ASN A 116 -17.25 -2.62 9.40
N GLY A 117 -17.28 -2.69 8.08
CA GLY A 117 -17.59 -1.53 7.25
C GLY A 117 -17.88 -1.92 5.80
N VAL A 118 -18.19 -0.91 4.99
CA VAL A 118 -18.43 -1.08 3.55
C VAL A 118 -17.45 -0.21 2.77
N ALA A 119 -16.55 -0.86 2.04
CA ALA A 119 -15.60 -0.23 1.14
C ALA A 119 -16.28 0.09 -0.20
N THR A 120 -16.27 1.35 -0.61
CA THR A 120 -16.65 1.78 -1.96
C THR A 120 -15.40 2.03 -2.80
N ILE A 121 -15.35 1.46 -4.01
CA ILE A 121 -14.20 1.59 -4.91
C ILE A 121 -14.20 2.99 -5.55
N THR A 122 -13.15 3.79 -5.27
CA THR A 122 -12.94 5.16 -5.76
C THR A 122 -11.69 5.22 -6.64
N TYR A 123 -11.64 4.37 -7.67
CA TYR A 123 -10.57 4.34 -8.67
C TYR A 123 -10.98 5.12 -9.93
N VAL A 124 -10.36 4.85 -11.08
CA VAL A 124 -10.68 5.47 -12.36
C VAL A 124 -12.04 4.97 -12.87
N ALA A 125 -12.88 5.91 -13.34
CA ALA A 125 -14.18 5.58 -13.91
C ALA A 125 -14.03 4.64 -15.13
N GLY A 126 -14.87 3.60 -15.20
CA GLY A 126 -14.78 2.56 -16.24
C GLY A 126 -13.79 1.43 -15.96
N TYR A 127 -12.89 1.60 -14.97
CA TYR A 127 -11.92 0.58 -14.57
C TYR A 127 -12.31 -0.07 -13.23
N GLY A 128 -11.47 -0.99 -12.76
CA GLY A 128 -11.58 -1.61 -11.45
C GLY A 128 -10.22 -1.87 -10.81
N ILE A 129 -10.24 -2.25 -9.54
CA ILE A 129 -9.03 -2.60 -8.79
C ILE A 129 -8.88 -4.12 -8.66
N ALA A 130 -7.65 -4.59 -8.62
CA ALA A 130 -7.37 -6.02 -8.41
C ALA A 130 -7.68 -6.44 -6.97
N VAL A 131 -8.14 -7.67 -6.80
CA VAL A 131 -8.26 -8.34 -5.50
C VAL A 131 -7.01 -9.20 -5.28
N PHE A 132 -6.32 -8.97 -4.18
CA PHE A 132 -5.06 -9.61 -3.82
C PHE A 132 -5.29 -10.80 -2.89
N LYS A 133 -4.38 -11.76 -2.96
CA LYS A 133 -4.36 -12.93 -2.08
C LYS A 133 -3.87 -12.60 -0.67
N GLY A 134 -3.39 -11.39 -0.42
CA GLY A 134 -2.86 -10.94 0.86
C GLY A 134 -2.70 -9.42 0.92
N PRO A 135 -2.35 -8.87 2.10
CA PRO A 135 -2.26 -7.44 2.36
C PRO A 135 -0.94 -6.85 1.84
N SER A 136 -0.56 -7.18 0.61
CA SER A 136 0.60 -6.63 -0.08
C SER A 136 0.44 -6.77 -1.59
N SER A 137 0.98 -5.81 -2.35
CA SER A 137 1.03 -5.90 -3.81
C SER A 137 1.83 -7.11 -4.29
N THR A 138 2.75 -7.62 -3.46
CA THR A 138 3.57 -8.82 -3.73
C THR A 138 2.88 -10.13 -3.35
N SER A 139 1.70 -10.11 -2.74
CA SER A 139 0.96 -11.33 -2.37
C SER A 139 0.34 -12.06 -3.56
N GLY A 140 0.41 -11.47 -4.76
CA GLY A 140 -0.23 -11.99 -5.97
C GLY A 140 -1.73 -11.67 -6.02
N VAL A 141 -2.26 -11.62 -7.25
CA VAL A 141 -3.68 -11.34 -7.50
C VAL A 141 -4.50 -12.63 -7.54
N THR A 142 -5.78 -12.51 -7.19
CA THR A 142 -6.77 -13.61 -7.29
C THR A 142 -7.30 -13.80 -8.72
N GLY A 143 -7.06 -12.84 -9.60
CA GLY A 143 -7.69 -12.74 -10.92
C GLY A 143 -9.03 -12.00 -10.93
N LYS A 144 -9.61 -11.69 -9.76
CA LYS A 144 -10.83 -10.88 -9.65
C LYS A 144 -10.51 -9.38 -9.69
N THR A 145 -11.43 -8.61 -10.25
CA THR A 145 -11.40 -7.14 -10.27
C THR A 145 -12.71 -6.56 -9.75
N LEU A 146 -12.64 -5.51 -8.95
CA LEU A 146 -13.81 -4.80 -8.42
C LEU A 146 -13.95 -3.45 -9.13
N LYS A 147 -15.07 -3.24 -9.82
CA LYS A 147 -15.31 -2.03 -10.62
C LYS A 147 -15.45 -0.78 -9.75
N THR A 148 -14.97 0.36 -10.24
CA THR A 148 -15.19 1.68 -9.61
C THR A 148 -16.68 1.92 -9.38
N GLY A 149 -17.03 2.46 -8.20
CA GLY A 149 -18.41 2.69 -7.76
C GLY A 149 -19.09 1.49 -7.09
N THR A 150 -18.52 0.28 -7.17
CA THR A 150 -19.05 -0.88 -6.44
C THR A 150 -18.71 -0.81 -4.95
N SER A 151 -19.52 -1.47 -4.12
CA SER A 151 -19.38 -1.46 -2.65
C SER A 151 -19.31 -2.88 -2.09
N TRP A 152 -18.41 -3.10 -1.14
CA TRP A 152 -18.05 -4.42 -0.63
C TRP A 152 -17.87 -4.39 0.88
N LYS A 153 -18.41 -5.40 1.58
CA LYS A 153 -18.18 -5.54 3.02
C LYS A 153 -16.71 -5.84 3.27
N VAL A 154 -16.15 -5.17 4.27
CA VAL A 154 -14.83 -5.46 4.83
C VAL A 154 -15.00 -6.03 6.23
N SER A 155 -14.12 -6.96 6.60
CA SER A 155 -14.14 -7.67 7.89
C SER A 155 -12.88 -7.45 8.74
N GLY A 156 -11.81 -6.93 8.13
CA GLY A 156 -10.55 -6.65 8.80
C GLY A 156 -9.70 -5.67 8.00
N SER A 157 -8.69 -5.12 8.65
CA SER A 157 -7.67 -4.30 8.00
C SER A 157 -6.28 -4.62 8.51
N GLN A 158 -5.26 -4.39 7.68
CA GLN A 158 -3.86 -4.54 8.04
C GLN A 158 -3.02 -3.47 7.35
N THR A 159 -2.12 -2.83 8.10
CA THR A 159 -1.17 -1.87 7.53
C THR A 159 0.16 -2.57 7.25
N VAL A 160 0.58 -2.58 5.98
CA VAL A 160 1.84 -3.17 5.52
C VAL A 160 2.57 -2.12 4.69
N ASN A 161 3.83 -1.84 5.01
CA ASN A 161 4.64 -0.82 4.33
C ASN A 161 3.96 0.57 4.27
N GLY A 162 3.32 1.00 5.36
CA GLY A 162 2.62 2.29 5.43
C GLY A 162 1.29 2.33 4.66
N LYS A 163 0.86 1.21 4.06
CA LYS A 163 -0.35 1.11 3.27
C LYS A 163 -1.37 0.23 3.96
N THR A 164 -2.58 0.74 4.16
CA THR A 164 -3.67 -0.04 4.76
C THR A 164 -4.37 -0.88 3.70
N TRP A 165 -4.53 -2.16 3.99
CA TRP A 165 -5.25 -3.14 3.20
C TRP A 165 -6.50 -3.58 3.93
N TYR A 166 -7.56 -3.88 3.19
CA TYR A 166 -8.85 -4.30 3.74
C TYR A 166 -9.22 -5.71 3.28
N HIS A 167 -9.67 -6.51 4.22
CA HIS A 167 -10.02 -7.91 4.04
C HIS A 167 -11.50 -8.07 3.66
N LEU A 168 -11.75 -8.78 2.57
CA LEU A 168 -13.08 -9.04 2.01
C LEU A 168 -13.66 -10.41 2.38
N GLY A 169 -12.88 -11.28 3.00
CA GLY A 169 -13.24 -12.68 3.30
C GLY A 169 -12.40 -13.69 2.52
N GLY A 170 -11.99 -14.78 3.19
CA GLY A 170 -11.09 -15.79 2.62
C GLY A 170 -9.69 -15.23 2.35
N ASP A 171 -9.07 -15.56 1.22
CA ASP A 171 -7.80 -14.97 0.79
C ASP A 171 -8.03 -13.75 -0.13
N GLN A 172 -8.87 -12.79 0.26
CA GLN A 172 -9.21 -11.64 -0.58
C GLN A 172 -8.98 -10.32 0.15
N TRP A 173 -8.12 -9.51 -0.44
CA TRP A 173 -7.67 -8.23 0.08
C TRP A 173 -7.74 -7.17 -1.00
N ILE A 174 -8.08 -5.96 -0.59
CA ILE A 174 -8.07 -4.78 -1.46
C ILE A 174 -7.23 -3.68 -0.85
N ASP A 175 -6.70 -2.89 -1.76
CA ASP A 175 -5.87 -1.74 -1.49
C ASP A 175 -6.68 -0.55 -0.98
N GLY A 176 -6.36 -0.07 0.23
CA GLY A 176 -6.98 1.10 0.86
C GLY A 176 -6.82 2.42 0.08
N GLN A 177 -5.80 2.52 -0.79
CA GLN A 177 -5.52 3.71 -1.59
C GLN A 177 -6.65 4.02 -2.58
N HIS A 178 -7.41 3.01 -3.02
CA HIS A 178 -8.42 3.17 -4.08
C HIS A 178 -9.85 2.99 -3.58
N ILE A 179 -10.07 3.16 -2.27
CA ILE A 179 -11.39 3.05 -1.66
C ILE A 179 -11.64 4.17 -0.65
N VAL A 180 -12.89 4.25 -0.23
CA VAL A 180 -13.30 4.82 1.06
C VAL A 180 -14.15 3.79 1.81
N VAL A 181 -14.11 3.79 3.13
CA VAL A 181 -14.85 2.81 3.94
C VAL A 181 -15.84 3.53 4.84
N SER A 182 -17.11 3.15 4.73
CA SER A 182 -18.18 3.61 5.63
C SER A 182 -18.44 2.61 6.76
N GLY A 183 -19.06 3.07 7.85
CA GLY A 183 -19.39 2.27 9.03
C GLY A 183 -18.23 2.09 10.01
N LEU A 184 -17.10 2.77 9.81
CA LEU A 184 -15.97 2.71 10.73
C LEU A 184 -16.19 3.57 11.97
N LYS A 185 -15.43 3.27 13.02
CA LYS A 185 -15.24 4.19 14.14
C LYS A 185 -14.16 5.21 13.78
N TYR A 186 -14.58 6.43 13.48
CA TYR A 186 -13.69 7.56 13.19
C TYR A 186 -13.20 8.24 14.48
N ARG A 187 -12.18 9.10 14.36
CA ARG A 187 -11.58 9.83 15.51
C ARG A 187 -12.56 10.76 16.23
N GLY A 188 -13.61 11.23 15.55
CA GLY A 188 -14.64 12.08 16.14
C GLY A 188 -14.28 13.56 16.25
N ASN A 189 -13.00 13.92 16.09
CA ASN A 189 -12.52 15.29 15.97
C ASN A 189 -11.24 15.34 15.14
N VAL A 190 -11.25 16.12 14.05
CA VAL A 190 -10.08 16.36 13.20
C VAL A 190 -10.02 17.84 12.80
N ARG A 191 -8.81 18.40 12.82
CA ARG A 191 -8.48 19.74 12.31
C ARG A 191 -7.19 19.68 11.51
N LEU A 192 -7.29 19.77 10.19
CA LEU A 192 -6.16 19.89 9.28
C LEU A 192 -5.80 21.36 9.09
N ASN A 193 -4.52 21.70 9.18
CA ASN A 193 -4.06 23.09 9.01
C ASN A 193 -3.90 23.45 7.53
N VAL A 194 -5.01 23.48 6.78
CA VAL A 194 -5.01 23.88 5.37
C VAL A 194 -4.86 25.40 5.26
N SER A 195 -3.85 25.87 4.53
CA SER A 195 -3.64 27.30 4.27
C SER A 195 -4.81 27.91 3.50
N MET A 196 -5.22 29.12 3.88
CA MET A 196 -6.30 29.84 3.21
C MET A 196 -5.79 30.48 1.93
N ILE A 197 -6.54 30.33 0.82
CA ILE A 197 -6.30 31.02 -0.43
C ILE A 197 -7.62 31.65 -0.86
N LYS A 198 -7.64 32.98 -1.05
CA LYS A 198 -8.81 33.71 -1.56
C LYS A 198 -8.89 33.55 -3.08
N GLN A 199 -10.10 33.45 -3.64
CA GLN A 199 -10.27 33.36 -5.09
C GLN A 199 -10.05 34.73 -5.78
N ARG A 200 -10.46 35.81 -5.11
CA ARG A 200 -10.38 37.20 -5.58
C ARG A 200 -9.02 37.86 -5.29
N PRO A 201 -8.63 38.89 -6.08
CA PRO A 201 -9.37 39.48 -7.21
C PRO A 201 -9.32 38.67 -8.52
N GLU A 202 -8.38 37.75 -8.67
CA GLU A 202 -7.99 37.16 -9.96
C GLU A 202 -9.02 36.20 -10.55
N LEU A 203 -9.74 35.46 -9.69
CA LEU A 203 -10.72 34.45 -10.10
C LEU A 203 -12.07 34.68 -9.40
N PRO A 204 -12.84 35.73 -9.76
CA PRO A 204 -14.14 36.01 -9.15
C PRO A 204 -15.13 34.85 -9.20
N ASN A 205 -15.01 33.92 -10.16
CA ASN A 205 -15.82 32.70 -10.28
C ASN A 205 -14.99 31.41 -10.15
N GLY A 206 -13.76 31.48 -9.61
CA GLY A 206 -12.86 30.32 -9.53
C GLY A 206 -12.89 29.60 -8.19
N CYS A 207 -14.05 29.47 -7.55
CA CYS A 207 -14.14 28.86 -6.22
C CYS A 207 -13.62 27.42 -6.22
N GLU A 208 -13.98 26.62 -7.23
CA GLU A 208 -13.60 25.21 -7.35
C GLU A 208 -12.11 25.03 -7.45
N ILE A 209 -11.47 25.74 -8.37
CA ILE A 209 -10.03 25.58 -8.62
C ILE A 209 -9.21 26.18 -7.48
N THR A 210 -9.70 27.24 -6.83
CA THR A 210 -9.05 27.81 -5.64
C THR A 210 -9.14 26.83 -4.45
N ALA A 211 -10.29 26.18 -4.25
CA ALA A 211 -10.46 25.14 -3.24
C ALA A 211 -9.57 23.91 -3.50
N VAL A 212 -9.48 23.47 -4.77
CA VAL A 212 -8.55 22.40 -5.19
C VAL A 212 -7.10 22.82 -4.96
N THR A 213 -6.73 24.08 -5.22
CA THR A 213 -5.38 24.59 -4.94
C THR A 213 -5.03 24.46 -3.46
N MET A 214 -5.95 24.81 -2.56
CA MET A 214 -5.72 24.63 -1.11
C MET A 214 -5.49 23.16 -0.74
N MET A 215 -6.27 22.24 -1.31
CA MET A 215 -6.12 20.80 -1.11
C MET A 215 -4.79 20.26 -1.65
N VAL A 216 -4.43 20.62 -2.88
CA VAL A 216 -3.18 20.19 -3.55
C VAL A 216 -1.95 20.72 -2.79
N ASN A 217 -1.97 21.98 -2.34
CA ASN A 217 -0.88 22.54 -1.56
C ASN A 217 -0.73 21.83 -0.20
N TYR A 218 -1.84 21.46 0.44
CA TYR A 218 -1.80 20.68 1.68
C TYR A 218 -1.23 19.27 1.47
N ALA A 219 -1.43 18.69 0.28
CA ALA A 219 -0.81 17.43 -0.11
C ALA A 219 0.72 17.50 -0.26
N GLY A 220 1.32 18.67 -0.05
CA GLY A 220 2.77 18.89 -0.17
C GLY A 220 3.23 19.24 -1.58
N ASN A 221 2.31 19.65 -2.47
CA ASN A 221 2.61 19.98 -3.86
C ASN A 221 2.30 21.47 -4.13
N PRO A 222 3.24 22.39 -3.85
CA PRO A 222 2.99 23.83 -3.99
C PRO A 222 2.67 24.22 -5.44
N VAL A 223 1.49 24.78 -5.66
CA VAL A 223 1.03 25.30 -6.95
C VAL A 223 0.15 26.53 -6.73
N SER A 224 0.16 27.44 -7.69
CA SER A 224 -0.69 28.63 -7.65
C SER A 224 -2.09 28.31 -8.19
N LYS A 225 -3.11 29.02 -7.69
CA LYS A 225 -4.48 28.94 -8.24
C LYS A 225 -4.54 29.34 -9.71
N MET A 226 -3.63 30.21 -10.15
CA MET A 226 -3.57 30.67 -11.54
C MET A 226 -3.03 29.57 -12.46
N THR A 227 -2.01 28.84 -12.00
CA THR A 227 -1.48 27.65 -12.70
C THR A 227 -2.57 26.59 -12.84
N LEU A 228 -3.24 26.24 -11.74
CA LEU A 228 -4.33 25.25 -11.81
C LEU A 228 -5.52 25.73 -12.65
N ALA A 229 -5.87 27.02 -12.62
CA ALA A 229 -6.95 27.57 -13.46
C ALA A 229 -6.63 27.54 -14.96
N ALA A 230 -5.35 27.65 -15.32
CA ALA A 230 -4.87 27.53 -16.70
C ALA A 230 -4.86 26.08 -17.20
N GLU A 231 -4.50 25.13 -16.32
CA GLU A 231 -4.46 23.69 -16.65
C GLU A 231 -5.82 22.99 -16.53
N MET A 232 -6.77 23.57 -15.79
CA MET A 232 -8.10 23.02 -15.59
C MET A 232 -8.83 22.86 -16.93
N PRO A 233 -9.40 21.67 -17.22
CA PRO A 233 -10.09 21.42 -18.48
C PRO A 233 -11.29 22.35 -18.63
N ARG A 234 -11.62 22.68 -19.88
CA ARG A 234 -12.74 23.55 -20.25
C ARG A 234 -13.74 22.79 -21.10
N HIS A 235 -15.02 23.12 -20.94
CA HIS A 235 -16.07 22.56 -21.77
C HIS A 235 -17.18 23.60 -21.99
N PRO A 236 -17.78 23.69 -23.19
CA PRO A 236 -18.78 24.72 -23.48
C PRO A 236 -20.03 24.65 -22.59
N SER A 237 -20.49 23.46 -22.22
CA SER A 237 -21.78 23.29 -21.50
C SER A 237 -21.87 22.16 -20.47
N ASN A 238 -20.85 21.29 -20.34
CA ASN A 238 -20.93 20.09 -19.50
C ASN A 238 -19.89 20.16 -18.38
N PRO A 239 -20.31 20.42 -17.13
CA PRO A 239 -19.40 20.60 -16.02
C PRO A 239 -18.69 19.30 -15.60
N ASN A 240 -19.20 18.13 -16.00
CA ASN A 240 -18.53 16.86 -15.78
C ASN A 240 -17.35 16.63 -16.74
N LEU A 241 -17.22 17.42 -17.81
CA LEU A 241 -16.14 17.30 -18.78
C LEU A 241 -15.14 18.47 -18.72
N GLY A 242 -15.52 19.61 -18.13
CA GLY A 242 -14.64 20.75 -17.93
C GLY A 242 -15.36 21.96 -17.36
N TYR A 243 -14.60 22.98 -16.99
CA TYR A 243 -15.14 24.25 -16.48
C TYR A 243 -15.85 25.02 -17.59
N ILE A 244 -17.05 25.50 -17.27
CA ILE A 244 -17.89 26.28 -18.19
C ILE A 244 -17.60 27.77 -18.02
N GLY A 245 -17.20 28.43 -19.12
CA GLY A 245 -16.86 29.85 -19.14
C GLY A 245 -15.44 30.15 -18.67
N ASN A 246 -15.23 31.34 -18.10
CA ASN A 246 -13.93 31.81 -17.62
C ASN A 246 -13.98 32.20 -16.12
N PRO A 247 -13.18 31.58 -15.22
CA PRO A 247 -13.21 31.88 -13.79
C PRO A 247 -12.80 33.32 -13.45
N ALA A 248 -12.10 34.02 -14.36
CA ALA A 248 -11.76 35.43 -14.21
C ALA A 248 -12.91 36.40 -14.58
N GLY A 249 -14.02 35.91 -15.16
CA GLY A 249 -15.09 36.76 -15.70
C GLY A 249 -16.49 36.16 -15.66
N TYR A 250 -16.85 35.31 -16.62
CA TYR A 250 -18.21 34.78 -16.84
C TYR A 250 -18.32 33.26 -16.60
N GLY A 251 -17.61 32.77 -15.59
CA GLY A 251 -17.55 31.34 -15.28
C GLY A 251 -18.77 30.83 -14.52
N ILE A 252 -19.10 29.54 -14.68
CA ILE A 252 -20.23 28.89 -13.98
C ILE A 252 -19.71 27.90 -12.94
N THR A 253 -19.19 26.74 -13.38
CA THR A 253 -18.69 25.69 -12.48
C THR A 253 -17.93 24.61 -13.25
N ILE A 254 -17.29 23.71 -12.51
CA ILE A 254 -16.72 22.43 -12.93
C ILE A 254 -17.03 21.39 -11.86
N PHE A 255 -17.25 20.13 -12.23
CA PHE A 255 -17.55 19.04 -11.30
C PHE A 255 -16.39 18.05 -11.14
N PRO A 256 -16.38 17.26 -10.05
CA PRO A 256 -15.30 16.32 -9.74
C PRO A 256 -14.80 15.45 -10.90
N PRO A 257 -15.66 14.85 -11.76
CA PRO A 257 -15.17 13.98 -12.84
C PRO A 257 -14.15 14.65 -13.77
N ALA A 258 -14.35 15.94 -14.09
CA ALA A 258 -13.44 16.69 -14.96
C ALA A 258 -12.10 17.01 -14.28
N LEU A 259 -12.07 17.09 -12.95
CA LEU A 259 -10.87 17.44 -12.18
C LEU A 259 -9.99 16.25 -11.85
N MET A 260 -10.46 15.01 -12.05
CA MET A 260 -9.76 13.79 -11.59
C MET A 260 -8.32 13.68 -12.13
N ASN A 261 -8.12 13.93 -13.43
CA ASN A 261 -6.79 13.85 -14.04
C ASN A 261 -5.87 14.97 -13.55
N LEU A 262 -6.41 16.18 -13.37
CA LEU A 262 -5.64 17.30 -12.84
C LEU A 262 -5.21 17.03 -11.39
N VAL A 263 -6.13 16.60 -10.52
CA VAL A 263 -5.80 16.26 -9.13
C VAL A 263 -4.78 15.11 -9.07
N THR A 264 -4.96 14.07 -9.89
CA THR A 264 -4.02 12.94 -9.98
C THR A 264 -2.63 13.40 -10.42
N LYS A 265 -2.52 14.32 -11.39
CA LYS A 265 -1.24 14.89 -11.85
C LYS A 265 -0.44 15.50 -10.71
N TYR A 266 -1.11 16.19 -9.77
CA TYR A 266 -0.42 16.88 -8.68
C TYR A 266 -0.29 16.07 -7.39
N THR A 267 -1.17 15.12 -7.13
CA THR A 267 -1.20 14.39 -5.84
C THR A 267 -0.87 12.91 -5.97
N GLY A 268 -0.69 12.41 -7.20
CA GLY A 268 -0.39 11.00 -7.51
C GLY A 268 -1.62 10.10 -7.53
N ASN A 269 -2.74 10.55 -6.95
CA ASN A 269 -4.03 9.86 -6.94
C ASN A 269 -5.17 10.89 -6.91
N ALA A 270 -6.40 10.44 -7.13
CA ALA A 270 -7.59 11.26 -6.92
C ALA A 270 -8.76 10.36 -6.56
N LYS A 271 -9.67 10.86 -5.75
CA LYS A 271 -10.89 10.15 -5.34
C LYS A 271 -12.09 11.02 -5.63
N ASN A 272 -12.96 10.56 -6.52
CA ASN A 272 -14.28 11.13 -6.69
C ASN A 272 -15.19 10.56 -5.59
N LEU A 273 -15.62 11.43 -4.68
CA LEU A 273 -16.47 11.06 -3.53
C LEU A 273 -17.94 11.47 -3.76
N THR A 274 -18.28 11.88 -4.99
CA THR A 274 -19.62 12.33 -5.34
C THR A 274 -20.67 11.28 -5.01
N GLY A 275 -21.72 11.70 -4.32
CA GLY A 275 -22.84 10.85 -3.92
C GLY A 275 -22.63 10.07 -2.61
N LEU A 276 -21.41 10.06 -2.07
CA LEU A 276 -21.11 9.39 -0.80
C LEU A 276 -21.56 10.25 0.40
N GLY A 277 -21.67 9.62 1.57
CA GLY A 277 -22.08 10.28 2.82
C GLY A 277 -20.93 10.93 3.60
N LEU A 278 -21.23 11.45 4.79
CA LEU A 278 -20.24 12.07 5.69
C LEU A 278 -19.10 11.13 6.06
N ASP A 279 -19.37 9.83 6.14
CA ASP A 279 -18.37 8.80 6.36
C ASP A 279 -17.19 8.87 5.37
N ALA A 280 -17.45 9.19 4.09
CA ALA A 280 -16.38 9.37 3.12
C ALA A 280 -15.51 10.59 3.43
N LEU A 281 -16.10 11.68 3.96
CA LEU A 281 -15.37 12.86 4.39
C LEU A 281 -14.55 12.54 5.64
N TYR A 282 -15.14 11.87 6.63
CA TYR A 282 -14.43 11.48 7.85
C TYR A 282 -13.29 10.52 7.56
N TYR A 283 -13.50 9.54 6.68
CA TYR A 283 -12.47 8.62 6.24
C TYR A 283 -11.27 9.39 5.67
N GLN A 284 -11.48 10.35 4.76
CA GLN A 284 -10.39 11.15 4.19
C GLN A 284 -9.71 12.03 5.23
N LEU A 285 -10.48 12.75 6.03
CA LEU A 285 -9.95 13.67 7.05
C LEU A 285 -9.15 12.92 8.12
N ASP A 286 -9.60 11.73 8.54
CA ASP A 286 -8.86 10.86 9.45
C ASP A 286 -7.55 10.32 8.84
N GLN A 287 -7.46 10.24 7.51
CA GLN A 287 -6.19 9.93 6.84
C GLN A 287 -5.33 11.19 6.60
N GLY A 288 -5.79 12.37 7.03
CA GLY A 288 -5.08 13.62 6.82
C GLY A 288 -5.29 14.22 5.44
N HIS A 289 -6.36 13.85 4.72
CA HIS A 289 -6.67 14.37 3.40
C HIS A 289 -7.85 15.36 3.46
N PRO A 290 -7.64 16.65 3.15
CA PRO A 290 -8.74 17.61 2.98
C PRO A 290 -9.66 17.22 1.83
N VAL A 291 -10.94 17.60 1.90
CA VAL A 291 -11.94 17.25 0.89
C VAL A 291 -12.53 18.52 0.30
N VAL A 292 -12.50 18.68 -1.02
CA VAL A 292 -13.21 19.78 -1.69
C VAL A 292 -14.66 19.36 -1.95
N THR A 293 -15.62 20.21 -1.58
CA THR A 293 -17.07 19.92 -1.67
C THR A 293 -17.82 21.06 -2.35
N TRP A 294 -18.88 20.74 -3.09
CA TRP A 294 -19.74 21.71 -3.76
C TRP A 294 -21.02 21.89 -2.98
N ASN A 295 -21.40 23.13 -2.72
CA ASN A 295 -22.52 23.48 -1.84
C ASN A 295 -23.34 24.60 -2.49
N THR A 296 -24.62 24.70 -2.14
CA THR A 296 -25.39 25.93 -2.37
C THR A 296 -25.20 26.85 -1.16
N LEU A 297 -24.49 27.97 -1.33
CA LEU A 297 -24.13 28.89 -0.24
C LEU A 297 -23.98 30.31 -0.79
N HIS A 298 -24.17 31.33 0.06
CA HIS A 298 -24.00 32.75 -0.30
C HIS A 298 -24.90 33.22 -1.46
N GLY A 299 -26.03 32.54 -1.68
CA GLY A 299 -26.91 32.79 -2.83
C GLY A 299 -26.41 32.17 -4.15
N PHE A 300 -25.27 31.47 -4.14
CA PHE A 300 -24.74 30.79 -5.32
C PHE A 300 -25.30 29.37 -5.43
N PRO A 301 -25.70 28.94 -6.63
CA PRO A 301 -26.11 27.55 -6.84
C PRO A 301 -24.91 26.61 -6.64
N TYR A 302 -23.70 27.03 -7.03
CA TYR A 302 -22.46 26.28 -6.92
C TYR A 302 -21.44 27.09 -6.12
N HIS A 303 -20.97 26.55 -5.00
CA HIS A 303 -19.89 27.12 -4.21
C HIS A 303 -18.98 26.02 -3.66
N ALA A 304 -17.68 26.14 -3.92
CA ALA A 304 -16.72 25.13 -3.49
C ALA A 304 -16.02 25.50 -2.17
N LEU A 305 -15.99 24.53 -1.25
CA LEU A 305 -15.35 24.65 0.06
C LEU A 305 -14.25 23.59 0.19
N THR A 306 -13.10 23.93 0.77
CA THR A 306 -12.10 22.93 1.17
C THR A 306 -12.37 22.55 2.63
N VAL A 307 -13.05 21.42 2.83
CA VAL A 307 -13.29 20.84 4.16
C VAL A 307 -11.96 20.38 4.74
N SER A 308 -11.63 20.94 5.90
CA SER A 308 -10.37 20.73 6.61
C SER A 308 -10.56 20.06 7.97
N GLY A 309 -11.80 19.77 8.36
CA GLY A 309 -12.03 19.09 9.62
C GLY A 309 -13.50 18.87 9.95
N TYR A 310 -13.71 18.16 11.04
CA TYR A 310 -15.02 17.93 11.63
C TYR A 310 -14.89 17.71 13.14
N ASP A 311 -15.99 17.78 13.86
CA ASP A 311 -16.10 17.24 15.21
C ASP A 311 -17.47 16.57 15.40
N ALA A 312 -17.94 16.42 16.63
CA ALA A 312 -19.26 15.86 16.92
C ALA A 312 -20.40 16.62 16.22
N ASN A 313 -20.31 17.95 16.12
CA ASN A 313 -21.42 18.83 15.74
C ASN A 313 -21.20 19.57 14.43
N ASN A 314 -19.95 19.85 14.06
CA ASN A 314 -19.62 20.81 13.02
C ASN A 314 -18.71 20.23 11.93
N ILE A 315 -18.79 20.83 10.74
CA ILE A 315 -17.85 20.67 9.63
C ILE A 315 -17.05 21.97 9.51
N TYR A 316 -15.73 21.85 9.40
CA TYR A 316 -14.78 22.96 9.34
C TYR A 316 -14.19 23.03 7.95
N TYR A 317 -14.13 24.23 7.40
CA TYR A 317 -13.75 24.43 6.01
C TYR A 317 -13.08 25.78 5.78
N ASN A 318 -12.30 25.83 4.71
CA ASN A 318 -11.77 27.05 4.15
C ASN A 318 -12.72 27.55 3.07
N ASP A 319 -13.18 28.79 3.20
CA ASP A 319 -14.04 29.44 2.22
C ASP A 319 -13.25 30.49 1.43
N CYS A 320 -12.93 30.17 0.18
CA CYS A 320 -12.14 31.04 -0.69
C CYS A 320 -12.89 32.30 -1.16
N TRP A 321 -14.22 32.35 -0.99
CA TRP A 321 -15.04 33.51 -1.30
C TRP A 321 -14.96 34.56 -0.19
N THR A 322 -15.21 34.14 1.06
CA THR A 322 -15.15 35.04 2.21
C THR A 322 -13.72 35.27 2.70
N GLY A 323 -12.82 34.32 2.42
CA GLY A 323 -11.42 34.36 2.82
C GLY A 323 -11.18 33.94 4.27
N TYR A 324 -12.13 33.25 4.90
CA TYR A 324 -12.06 32.82 6.29
C TYR A 324 -12.05 31.30 6.44
N LYS A 325 -11.31 30.81 7.44
CA LYS A 325 -11.46 29.46 7.98
C LYS A 325 -12.63 29.51 8.95
N THR A 326 -13.67 28.73 8.70
CA THR A 326 -14.90 28.79 9.48
C THR A 326 -15.52 27.40 9.59
N SER A 327 -16.72 27.33 10.17
CA SER A 327 -17.47 26.09 10.34
C SER A 327 -18.97 26.32 10.21
N MET A 328 -19.69 25.24 9.93
CA MET A 328 -21.14 25.18 10.05
C MET A 328 -21.54 23.87 10.73
N THR A 329 -22.76 23.80 11.25
CA THR A 329 -23.26 22.54 11.82
C THR A 329 -23.34 21.46 10.73
N LYS A 330 -23.22 20.19 11.11
CA LYS A 330 -23.39 19.07 10.17
C LYS A 330 -24.74 19.12 9.45
N GLY A 331 -25.80 19.54 10.13
CA GLY A 331 -27.13 19.72 9.54
C GLY A 331 -27.13 20.78 8.43
N GLN A 332 -26.57 21.97 8.71
CA GLN A 332 -26.43 23.02 7.70
C GLN A 332 -25.58 22.56 6.51
N PHE A 333 -24.44 21.91 6.80
CA PHE A 333 -23.57 21.38 5.76
C PHE A 333 -24.30 20.38 4.86
N LEU A 334 -24.98 19.39 5.46
CA LEU A 334 -25.75 18.40 4.72
C LEU A 334 -26.86 19.05 3.88
N ASN A 335 -27.58 20.04 4.42
CA ASN A 335 -28.62 20.75 3.67
C ASN A 335 -28.05 21.41 2.41
N ASN A 336 -26.90 22.09 2.52
CA ASN A 336 -26.25 22.76 1.40
C ASN A 336 -25.56 21.80 0.42
N TRP A 337 -25.04 20.67 0.91
CA TRP A 337 -24.32 19.67 0.11
C TRP A 337 -25.28 18.74 -0.65
N ASN A 338 -26.44 18.42 -0.06
CA ASN A 338 -27.48 17.59 -0.67
C ASN A 338 -28.06 18.23 -1.94
N THR A 339 -28.17 19.57 -2.00
CA THR A 339 -28.62 20.27 -3.23
C THR A 339 -27.63 20.10 -4.38
N GLN A 340 -26.38 19.73 -4.08
CA GLN A 340 -25.28 19.59 -5.03
C GLN A 340 -24.88 18.14 -5.27
N ALA A 341 -25.84 17.21 -5.18
CA ALA A 341 -25.64 15.77 -5.40
C ALA A 341 -24.49 15.17 -4.56
N ARG A 342 -24.19 15.80 -3.42
CA ARG A 342 -23.05 15.46 -2.56
C ARG A 342 -21.73 15.38 -3.33
N ARG A 343 -21.50 16.31 -4.26
CA ARG A 343 -20.25 16.37 -5.03
C ARG A 343 -19.06 16.65 -4.10
N ALA A 344 -18.04 15.83 -4.23
CA ALA A 344 -16.81 15.94 -3.44
C ALA A 344 -15.63 15.29 -4.17
N ILE A 345 -14.42 15.83 -3.93
CA ILE A 345 -13.16 15.29 -4.45
C ILE A 345 -12.08 15.35 -3.36
N SER A 346 -11.23 14.32 -3.32
CA SER A 346 -10.05 14.20 -2.47
C SER A 346 -8.94 13.48 -3.25
N TYR A 347 -7.87 13.05 -2.58
CA TYR A 347 -6.78 12.25 -3.14
C TYR A 347 -6.51 10.99 -2.30
#